data_AF-A0A7S1UF97-F1
#
_entry.id   AF-A0A7S1UF97-F1
#
_cell.length_a   1.000
_cell.length_b   1.000
_cell.length_c   1.000
_cell.angle_alpha   90.00
_cell.angle_beta   90.00
_cell.angle_gamma   90.00
#
_symmetry.space_group_name_H-M   'P 1'
#
loop_
_entity.id
_entity.type
_entity.pdbx_description
1 polymer ?
#
loop_
_entity_poly.entity_id
_entity_poly.type
_entity_poly.pdbx_seq_one_letter_code
_entity_poly.pdbx_strand_id
1 'polypeptide(L)'
;AAAPATSHTPKGPEATPLTDEEKREKLLRYLMAQSEVFAHFLVGREDTGSGSKKTKKGKAKGGRTRMSEAAEDAALMKNALSKQRVTRLDRQPSLIQSGTMRPYQLEGLNWMIRLHDNGVNGILADEMGLGKTLQTISLVAYLRE
;
A
#
# COMPACT_ATOMS: atom_id res chain seq x y z
N ALA A 1 -59.51 10.57 51.59
CA ALA A 1 -58.07 10.69 51.32
C ALA A 1 -57.75 9.82 50.11
N ALA A 2 -57.51 10.43 48.94
CA ALA A 2 -57.13 9.73 47.73
C ALA A 2 -55.64 10.00 47.47
N ALA A 3 -54.82 8.95 47.44
CA ALA A 3 -53.39 9.05 47.14
C ALA A 3 -53.18 9.20 45.62
N PRO A 4 -52.19 9.98 45.15
CA PRO A 4 -51.92 10.12 43.73
C PRO A 4 -51.10 8.93 43.22
N ALA A 5 -51.54 8.36 42.10
CA ALA A 5 -50.82 7.32 41.38
C ALA A 5 -49.56 7.90 40.73
N THR A 6 -48.38 7.37 41.12
CA THR A 6 -47.10 7.69 40.48
C THR A 6 -46.98 6.95 39.15
N SER A 7 -46.96 7.70 38.06
CA SER A 7 -46.68 7.20 36.72
C SER A 7 -45.21 6.83 36.57
N HIS A 8 -44.90 5.53 36.60
CA HIS A 8 -43.61 5.01 36.14
C HIS A 8 -43.59 4.99 34.60
N THR A 9 -42.92 5.95 33.98
CA THR A 9 -42.48 5.84 32.59
C THR A 9 -41.37 4.80 32.47
N PRO A 10 -41.45 3.82 31.54
CA PRO A 10 -40.38 2.86 31.34
C PRO A 10 -39.16 3.55 30.71
N LYS A 11 -38.01 3.41 31.39
CA LYS A 11 -36.69 3.76 30.86
C LYS A 11 -36.49 2.97 29.56
N GLY A 12 -36.15 3.65 28.46
CA GLY A 12 -35.79 3.00 27.19
C GLY A 12 -34.63 2.02 27.38
N PRO A 13 -34.40 1.07 26.44
CA PRO A 13 -33.42 0.01 26.62
C PRO A 13 -32.04 0.63 26.80
N GLU A 14 -31.52 0.50 28.02
CA GLU A 14 -30.17 0.88 28.40
C GLU A 14 -29.23 -0.03 27.59
N ALA A 15 -28.42 0.54 26.70
CA ALA A 15 -27.55 -0.23 25.81
C ALA A 15 -26.62 -1.10 26.67
N THR A 16 -26.86 -2.41 26.66
CA THR A 16 -26.08 -3.38 27.42
C THR A 16 -24.60 -3.23 27.02
N PRO A 17 -23.66 -3.09 27.98
CA PRO A 17 -22.26 -2.99 27.66
C PRO A 17 -21.83 -4.22 26.85
N LEU A 18 -21.16 -4.00 25.73
CA LEU A 18 -20.65 -5.10 24.91
C LEU A 18 -19.74 -6.01 25.75
N THR A 19 -19.93 -7.31 25.60
CA THR A 19 -19.04 -8.31 26.14
C THR A 19 -17.66 -8.21 25.49
N ASP A 20 -16.61 -8.66 26.17
CA ASP A 20 -15.25 -8.58 25.64
C ASP A 20 -15.06 -9.45 24.38
N GLU A 21 -15.84 -10.52 24.23
CA GLU A 21 -15.94 -11.33 23.00
C GLU A 21 -16.41 -10.46 21.82
N GLU A 22 -17.53 -9.75 21.99
CA GLU A 22 -18.10 -8.90 20.93
C GLU A 22 -17.19 -7.72 20.57
N LYS A 23 -16.41 -7.20 21.53
CA LYS A 23 -15.38 -6.17 21.26
C LYS A 23 -14.25 -6.73 20.40
N ARG A 24 -13.76 -7.94 20.70
CA ARG A 24 -12.70 -8.61 19.92
C ARG A 24 -13.17 -8.93 18.51
N GLU A 25 -14.40 -9.39 18.35
CA GLU A 25 -14.99 -9.65 17.04
C GLU A 25 -15.15 -8.37 16.21
N LYS A 26 -15.64 -7.28 16.81
CA LYS A 26 -15.75 -5.99 16.11
C LYS A 26 -14.38 -5.45 15.71
N LEU A 27 -13.38 -5.56 16.59
CA LEU A 27 -12.01 -5.18 16.28
C LEU A 27 -11.44 -6.02 15.14
N LEU A 28 -11.63 -7.35 15.17
CA LEU A 28 -11.17 -8.22 14.10
C LEU A 28 -11.81 -7.87 12.76
N ARG A 29 -13.13 -7.66 12.72
CA ARG A 29 -13.84 -7.24 11.50
C ARG A 29 -13.34 -5.91 10.98
N TYR A 30 -13.10 -4.95 11.87
CA TYR A 30 -12.51 -3.66 11.52
C TYR A 30 -11.13 -3.83 10.89
N LEU A 31 -10.24 -4.61 11.51
CA LEU A 31 -8.89 -4.87 11.00
C LEU A 31 -8.92 -5.61 9.64
N MET A 32 -9.82 -6.58 9.49
CA MET A 32 -9.99 -7.32 8.22
C MET A 32 -10.50 -6.41 7.10
N ALA A 33 -11.42 -5.49 7.38
CA ALA A 33 -11.89 -4.50 6.39
C ALA A 33 -10.76 -3.56 5.95
N GLN A 34 -9.83 -3.20 6.86
CA GLN A 34 -8.66 -2.41 6.50
C GLN A 34 -7.65 -3.19 5.64
N SER A 35 -7.64 -4.53 5.70
CA SER A 35 -6.68 -5.36 4.94
C SER A 35 -6.80 -5.22 3.42
N GLU A 36 -8.00 -4.96 2.90
CA GLU A 36 -8.22 -4.75 1.46
C GLU A 36 -7.49 -3.51 0.93
N VAL A 37 -7.39 -2.47 1.76
CA VAL A 37 -6.66 -1.24 1.42
C VAL A 37 -5.16 -1.51 1.36
N PHE A 38 -4.63 -2.34 2.27
CA PHE A 38 -3.22 -2.73 2.28
C PHE A 38 -2.82 -3.61 1.10
N ALA A 39 -3.72 -4.48 0.63
CA ALA A 39 -3.47 -5.32 -0.54
C ALA A 39 -3.16 -4.51 -1.81
N HIS A 40 -3.86 -3.38 -2.00
CA HIS A 40 -3.62 -2.48 -3.13
C HIS A 40 -2.19 -1.91 -3.13
N PHE A 41 -1.64 -1.60 -1.95
CA PHE A 41 -0.28 -1.06 -1.83
C PHE A 41 0.81 -2.12 -2.09
N LEU A 42 0.55 -3.39 -1.77
CA LEU A 42 1.51 -4.48 -2.03
C LEU A 42 1.56 -4.88 -3.50
N VAL A 43 0.45 -4.80 -4.23
CA VAL A 43 0.35 -5.21 -5.65
C VAL A 43 0.90 -4.13 -6.61
N GLY A 44 1.72 -3.19 -6.11
CA GLY A 44 2.50 -2.29 -6.95
C GLY A 44 3.22 -3.09 -8.03
N ARG A 45 2.70 -3.00 -9.25
CA ARG A 45 2.97 -3.92 -10.37
C ARG A 45 4.45 -4.27 -10.43
N GLU A 46 4.75 -5.57 -10.42
CA GLU A 46 6.00 -6.06 -10.97
C GLU A 46 6.09 -5.58 -12.41
N ASP A 47 6.96 -4.60 -12.66
CA ASP A 47 7.35 -4.22 -14.01
C ASP A 47 8.21 -5.36 -14.56
N THR A 48 7.52 -6.43 -14.96
CA THR A 48 8.06 -7.51 -15.77
C THR A 48 8.42 -6.88 -17.10
N GLY A 49 9.71 -6.63 -17.30
CA GLY A 49 10.24 -6.04 -18.53
C GLY A 49 9.71 -6.78 -19.75
N SER A 50 8.95 -6.07 -20.58
CA SER A 50 8.60 -6.49 -21.92
C SER A 50 8.97 -5.37 -22.89
N GLY A 51 9.80 -5.74 -23.86
CA GLY A 51 10.61 -4.87 -24.67
C GLY A 51 9.82 -3.82 -25.45
N SER A 52 10.43 -2.64 -25.51
CA SER A 52 10.16 -1.60 -26.49
C SER A 52 10.15 -2.19 -27.91
N LYS A 53 8.97 -2.31 -28.53
CA LYS A 53 8.85 -2.48 -29.98
C LYS A 53 8.24 -1.22 -30.57
N LYS A 54 9.12 -0.30 -30.98
CA LYS A 54 8.77 0.80 -31.88
C LYS A 54 8.15 0.22 -33.15
N THR A 55 6.88 0.52 -33.42
CA THR A 55 6.31 0.42 -34.77
C THR A 55 5.95 1.82 -35.29
N LYS A 56 6.29 2.03 -36.56
CA LYS A 56 6.38 3.32 -37.24
C LYS A 56 5.01 4.00 -37.44
N LYS A 57 5.07 5.32 -37.28
CA LYS A 57 4.22 6.42 -37.75
C LYS A 57 3.46 6.15 -39.07
N GLY A 58 2.13 6.28 -39.02
CA GLY A 58 1.25 6.56 -40.16
C GLY A 58 0.47 7.85 -39.88
N LYS A 59 0.55 8.82 -40.80
CA LYS A 59 0.00 10.18 -40.72
C LYS A 59 -1.46 10.19 -41.20
N ALA A 60 -2.39 10.72 -40.42
CA ALA A 60 -3.71 11.15 -40.90
C ALA A 60 -4.20 12.39 -40.15
N LYS A 61 -5.13 13.08 -40.79
CA LYS A 61 -5.33 14.54 -40.84
C LYS A 61 -6.67 14.89 -40.18
N GLY A 62 -6.69 15.96 -39.38
CA GLY A 62 -7.87 16.81 -39.15
C GLY A 62 -9.01 16.25 -38.29
N GLY A 63 -9.27 16.92 -37.17
CA GLY A 63 -10.49 16.75 -36.38
C GLY A 63 -10.28 17.21 -34.95
N ARG A 64 -10.88 18.33 -34.55
CA ARG A 64 -11.02 18.73 -33.15
C ARG A 64 -12.01 17.77 -32.49
N THR A 65 -11.55 16.59 -32.11
CA THR A 65 -12.37 15.59 -31.44
C THR A 65 -12.43 15.95 -29.95
N ARG A 66 -13.63 16.19 -29.43
CA ARG A 66 -13.90 16.18 -27.98
C ARG A 66 -13.39 14.83 -27.46
N MET A 67 -12.52 14.85 -26.46
CA MET A 67 -11.99 13.62 -25.86
C MET A 67 -13.17 12.73 -25.46
N SER A 68 -13.13 11.46 -25.86
CA SER A 68 -14.11 10.48 -25.40
C SER A 68 -13.91 10.25 -23.90
N GLU A 69 -14.98 9.96 -23.15
CA GLU A 69 -14.94 9.62 -21.73
C GLU A 69 -13.86 8.56 -21.41
N ALA A 70 -13.72 7.53 -22.24
CA ALA A 70 -12.66 6.52 -22.10
C ALA A 70 -11.21 7.06 -22.23
N ALA A 71 -11.01 8.14 -22.98
CA ALA A 71 -9.71 8.80 -23.11
C ALA A 71 -9.43 9.72 -21.92
N GLU A 72 -10.49 10.32 -21.34
CA GLU A 72 -10.42 11.07 -20.09
C GLU A 72 -10.11 10.13 -18.91
N ASP A 73 -10.76 8.97 -18.83
CA ASP A 73 -10.50 7.93 -17.83
C ASP A 73 -9.09 7.35 -17.95
N ALA A 74 -8.63 7.05 -19.18
CA ALA A 74 -7.27 6.58 -19.40
C ALA A 74 -6.21 7.64 -19.03
N ALA A 75 -6.49 8.93 -19.29
CA ALA A 75 -5.62 10.02 -18.90
C ALA A 75 -5.59 10.19 -17.37
N LEU A 76 -6.74 10.06 -16.70
CA LEU A 76 -6.85 10.11 -15.24
C LEU A 76 -6.07 8.95 -14.60
N MET A 77 -6.21 7.74 -15.12
CA MET A 77 -5.50 6.55 -14.66
C MET A 77 -3.99 6.69 -14.89
N LYS A 78 -3.56 7.21 -16.05
CA LYS A 78 -2.14 7.45 -16.34
C LYS A 78 -1.52 8.51 -15.43
N ASN A 79 -2.30 9.53 -15.05
CA ASN A 79 -1.84 10.58 -14.15
C ASN A 79 -1.75 10.07 -12.70
N ALA A 80 -2.73 9.28 -12.25
CA ALA A 80 -2.71 8.59 -10.96
C ALA A 80 -1.51 7.63 -10.85
N LEU A 81 -1.23 6.86 -11.90
CA LEU A 81 -0.07 5.97 -12.00
C LEU A 81 1.25 6.74 -12.05
N SER A 82 1.29 7.92 -12.67
CA SER A 82 2.51 8.75 -12.75
C SER A 82 2.92 9.35 -11.40
N LYS A 83 2.00 9.44 -10.43
CA LYS A 83 2.27 9.94 -9.08
C LYS A 83 2.90 8.90 -8.16
N GLN A 84 2.79 7.61 -8.49
CA GLN A 84 3.37 6.54 -7.69
C GLN A 84 4.85 6.35 -8.09
N ARG A 85 5.75 7.00 -7.37
CA ARG A 85 7.20 6.82 -7.54
C ARG A 85 7.56 5.39 -7.15
N VAL A 86 7.82 4.54 -8.14
CA VAL A 86 8.42 3.23 -7.89
C VAL A 86 9.92 3.43 -7.82
N THR A 87 10.48 3.46 -6.61
CA THR A 87 11.93 3.45 -6.43
C THR A 87 12.45 2.05 -6.77
N ARG A 88 13.42 1.98 -7.70
CA ARG A 88 14.15 0.76 -8.05
C ARG A 88 15.64 1.06 -8.06
N LEU A 89 16.33 0.58 -7.04
CA LEU A 89 17.77 0.61 -6.90
C LEU A 89 18.37 -0.61 -7.62
N ASP A 90 19.25 -0.32 -8.57
CA ASP A 90 20.07 -1.35 -9.25
C ASP A 90 21.45 -1.51 -8.58
N ARG A 91 21.78 -0.65 -7.62
CA ARG A 91 23.04 -0.64 -6.87
C ARG A 91 22.80 -0.42 -5.39
N GLN A 92 23.70 -0.94 -4.57
CA GLN A 92 23.66 -0.72 -3.12
C GLN A 92 23.90 0.76 -2.76
N PRO A 93 23.40 1.23 -1.61
CA PRO A 93 23.71 2.56 -1.09
C PRO A 93 25.21 2.78 -0.95
N SER A 94 25.65 4.00 -1.21
CA SER A 94 27.05 4.44 -1.18
C SER A 94 27.71 4.31 0.20
N LEU A 95 26.91 4.36 1.28
CA LEU A 95 27.39 4.13 2.65
C LEU A 95 27.79 2.68 2.92
N ILE A 96 27.36 1.72 2.10
CA ILE A 96 27.75 0.31 2.24
C ILE A 96 29.07 0.09 1.49
N GLN A 97 30.18 0.14 2.22
CA GLN A 97 31.53 0.02 1.65
C GLN A 97 32.16 -1.36 1.86
N SER A 98 31.79 -2.06 2.94
CA SER A 98 32.34 -3.37 3.30
C SER A 98 31.46 -4.50 2.76
N GLY A 99 31.67 -4.86 1.49
CA GLY A 99 30.99 -5.98 0.82
C GLY A 99 29.97 -5.54 -0.23
N THR A 100 29.58 -6.49 -1.08
CA THR A 100 28.64 -6.27 -2.17
C THR A 100 27.31 -6.97 -1.88
N MET A 101 26.20 -6.23 -2.00
CA MET A 101 24.86 -6.81 -1.90
C MET A 101 24.60 -7.76 -3.06
N ARG A 102 24.00 -8.91 -2.78
CA ARG A 102 23.52 -9.86 -3.79
C ARG A 102 22.21 -9.36 -4.41
N PRO A 103 21.84 -9.81 -5.63
CA PRO A 103 20.62 -9.36 -6.30
C PRO A 103 19.35 -9.47 -5.45
N TYR A 104 19.15 -10.62 -4.78
CA TYR A 104 18.00 -10.82 -3.90
C TYR A 104 17.98 -9.87 -2.68
N GLN A 105 19.14 -9.38 -2.23
CA GLN A 105 19.23 -8.41 -1.14
C GLN A 105 18.83 -7.01 -1.63
N LEU A 106 19.16 -6.68 -2.88
CA LEU A 106 18.69 -5.44 -3.52
C LEU A 106 17.19 -5.50 -3.78
N GLU A 107 16.65 -6.65 -4.15
CA GLU A 107 15.20 -6.86 -4.28
C GLU A 107 14.48 -6.68 -2.94
N GLY A 108 15.00 -7.30 -1.86
CA GLY A 108 14.48 -7.10 -0.51
C GLY A 108 14.57 -5.64 -0.04
N LEU A 109 15.67 -4.94 -0.36
CA LEU A 109 15.82 -3.51 -0.10
C LEU A 109 14.78 -2.68 -0.85
N ASN A 110 14.61 -2.92 -2.15
CA ASN A 110 13.59 -2.24 -2.97
C ASN A 110 12.18 -2.47 -2.45
N TRP A 111 11.88 -3.68 -1.97
CA TRP A 111 10.62 -4.00 -1.34
C TRP A 111 10.40 -3.17 -0.06
N MET A 112 11.40 -3.08 0.83
CA MET A 112 11.31 -2.26 2.04
C MET A 112 11.19 -0.76 1.74
N ILE A 113 11.86 -0.27 0.70
CA ILE A 113 11.71 1.14 0.28
C ILE A 113 10.28 1.42 -0.17
N ARG A 114 9.65 0.50 -0.93
CA ARG A 114 8.24 0.65 -1.30
C ARG A 114 7.32 0.66 -0.10
N LEU A 115 7.58 -0.18 0.90
CA LEU A 115 6.81 -0.17 2.15
C LEU A 115 6.94 1.18 2.87
N HIS A 116 8.17 1.69 2.98
CA HIS A 116 8.43 3.00 3.56
C HIS A 116 7.71 4.13 2.80
N ASP A 117 7.82 4.17 1.46
CA ASP A 117 7.21 5.20 0.62
C ASP A 117 5.67 5.20 0.69
N ASN A 118 5.07 4.05 0.99
CA ASN A 118 3.62 3.90 1.18
C ASN A 118 3.18 4.00 2.65
N GLY A 119 4.10 4.19 3.61
CA GLY A 119 3.79 4.26 5.04
C GLY A 119 3.24 2.96 5.63
N VAL A 120 3.58 1.82 5.02
CA VAL A 120 3.13 0.48 5.44
C VAL A 120 4.27 -0.25 6.13
N ASN A 121 3.98 -0.91 7.25
CA ASN A 121 4.94 -1.77 7.93
C ASN A 121 5.00 -3.14 7.25
N GLY A 122 6.17 -3.79 7.27
CA GLY A 122 6.34 -5.14 6.71
C GLY A 122 7.26 -6.02 7.54
N ILE A 123 7.17 -7.32 7.29
CA ILE A 123 7.97 -8.36 7.93
C ILE A 123 8.79 -9.07 6.84
N LEU A 124 10.11 -9.10 6.99
CA LEU A 124 10.99 -9.91 6.13
C LEU A 124 10.89 -11.38 6.56
N ALA A 125 10.17 -12.17 5.77
CA ALA A 125 9.94 -13.59 6.01
C ALA A 125 10.91 -14.52 5.26
N ASP A 126 12.04 -13.98 4.76
CA ASP A 126 13.06 -14.76 4.06
C ASP A 126 13.72 -15.79 4.98
N GLU A 127 14.24 -16.87 4.37
CA GLU A 127 15.04 -17.91 5.01
C GLU A 127 16.20 -17.36 5.88
N MET A 128 16.66 -18.18 6.85
CA MET A 128 17.79 -17.79 7.71
C MET A 128 19.09 -17.70 6.90
N GLY A 129 19.96 -16.75 7.25
CA GLY A 129 21.27 -16.59 6.60
C GLY A 129 21.31 -15.78 5.29
N LEU A 130 20.18 -15.25 4.80
CA LEU A 130 20.16 -14.37 3.60
C LEU A 130 20.67 -12.94 3.85
N GLY A 131 21.11 -12.64 5.07
CA GLY A 131 21.65 -11.31 5.40
C GLY A 131 20.57 -10.25 5.61
N LYS A 132 19.46 -10.58 6.28
CA LYS A 132 18.43 -9.62 6.69
C LYS A 132 19.01 -8.41 7.44
N THR A 133 20.02 -8.61 8.28
CA THR A 133 20.75 -7.53 8.96
C THR A 133 21.37 -6.53 7.96
N LEU A 134 22.03 -7.04 6.91
CA LEU A 134 22.62 -6.19 5.88
C LEU A 134 21.52 -5.43 5.12
N GLN A 135 20.40 -6.09 4.80
CA GLN A 135 19.26 -5.44 4.15
C GLN A 135 18.69 -4.31 5.02
N THR A 136 18.51 -4.53 6.33
CA THR A 136 18.01 -3.50 7.28
C THR A 136 18.98 -2.33 7.41
N ILE A 137 20.29 -2.59 7.52
CA ILE A 137 21.30 -1.52 7.54
C ILE A 137 21.28 -0.73 6.22
N SER A 138 21.13 -1.43 5.09
CA SER A 138 21.07 -0.80 3.76
C SER A 138 19.83 0.08 3.61
N LEU A 139 18.70 -0.28 4.23
CA LEU A 139 17.52 0.57 4.27
C LEU A 139 17.79 1.89 5.03
N VAL A 140 18.41 1.80 6.21
CA VAL A 140 18.78 3.01 6.98
C VAL A 140 19.80 3.86 6.23
N ALA A 141 20.78 3.22 5.59
CA ALA A 141 21.75 3.90 4.74
C ALA A 141 21.06 4.65 3.60
N TYR A 142 20.15 4.00 2.88
CA TYR A 142 19.37 4.61 1.80
C TYR A 142 18.54 5.82 2.28
N LEU A 143 17.89 5.72 3.44
CA LEU A 143 17.09 6.82 4.00
C LEU A 143 17.93 8.01 4.48
N ARG A 144 19.22 7.81 4.73
CA ARG A 144 20.15 8.85 5.17
C ARG A 144 20.78 9.60 4.00
N GLU A 145 20.88 8.98 2.83
CA GLU A 145 21.41 9.58 1.60
C GLU A 145 20.52 10.73 1.08
#